data_AF-A0A286EIY4-F1
#
_entry.id   AF-A0A286EIY4-F1
#
_cell.length_a   1.000
_cell.length_b   1.000
_cell.length_c   1.000
_cell.angle_alpha   90.00
_cell.angle_beta   90.00
_cell.angle_gamma   90.00
#
_symmetry.space_group_name_H-M   'P 1'
#
loop_
_entity.id
_entity.type
_entity.pdbx_description
1 polymer ?
#
loop_
_entity_poly.entity_id
_entity_poly.type
_entity_poly.pdbx_seq_one_letter_code
_entity_poly.pdbx_strand_id
1 'polypeptide(L)'
;MDEVDDEWSEASVDQSGVCTWSRCDGPVLWGSMAEVASQYWNDSDYRRAKGVYGPAQEFVASLTRSGSPAAIDAIQALVDAAITDAELEFVGAGPLEDLVSHSGHASKFVDDVERRARQQPRFRQAVASMWLGAKVPEHVRARLAAFGAAPLGPESKPKRRK
;
A
#
# COMPACT_ATOMS: atom_id res chain seq x y z
N MET A 1 -18.34 0.29 33.45
CA MET A 1 -18.93 1.07 32.35
C MET A 1 -17.98 0.81 31.21
N ASP A 2 -18.15 -0.35 30.58
CA ASP A 2 -17.21 -0.87 29.60
C ASP A 2 -17.32 0.00 28.34
N GLU A 3 -16.16 0.48 27.89
CA GLU A 3 -16.01 1.12 26.59
C GLU A 3 -16.58 0.17 25.54
N VAL A 4 -17.55 0.67 24.79
CA VAL A 4 -18.10 -0.04 23.65
C VAL A 4 -16.97 -0.12 22.63
N ASP A 5 -16.41 -1.32 22.45
CA ASP A 5 -15.36 -1.62 21.49
C ASP A 5 -15.68 -0.96 20.13
N ASP A 6 -14.89 0.04 19.80
CA ASP A 6 -14.93 0.79 18.55
C ASP A 6 -14.76 -0.18 17.37
N GLU A 7 -15.84 -0.32 16.60
CA GLU A 7 -15.88 -0.58 15.16
C GLU A 7 -14.74 -1.47 14.59
N TRP A 8 -14.86 -2.79 14.77
CA TRP A 8 -13.95 -3.82 14.23
C TRP A 8 -13.95 -3.83 12.69
N SER A 9 -13.19 -2.94 12.06
CA SER A 9 -12.88 -3.02 10.63
C SER A 9 -11.52 -3.69 10.45
N GLU A 10 -11.54 -4.96 10.03
CA GLU A 10 -10.33 -5.78 9.89
C GLU A 10 -10.24 -6.39 8.48
N ALA A 11 -9.05 -6.30 7.89
CA ALA A 11 -8.70 -6.96 6.65
C ALA A 11 -8.07 -8.32 6.97
N SER A 12 -8.59 -9.39 6.37
CA SER A 12 -8.01 -10.72 6.48
C SER A 12 -7.87 -11.41 5.12
N VAL A 13 -6.89 -12.30 5.04
CA VAL A 13 -6.66 -13.18 3.88
C VAL A 13 -6.55 -14.59 4.42
N ASP A 14 -7.43 -15.49 3.98
CA ASP A 14 -7.40 -16.88 4.43
C ASP A 14 -6.37 -17.72 3.66
N GLN A 15 -6.23 -19.00 4.05
CA GLN A 15 -5.29 -19.93 3.41
C GLN A 15 -5.63 -20.26 1.95
N SER A 16 -6.86 -20.00 1.52
CA SER A 16 -7.30 -20.18 0.13
C SER A 16 -7.08 -18.93 -0.73
N GLY A 17 -6.69 -17.81 -0.10
CA GLY A 17 -6.48 -16.52 -0.76
C GLY A 17 -7.72 -15.63 -0.82
N VAL A 18 -8.82 -16.02 -0.19
CA VAL A 18 -10.03 -15.19 -0.10
C VAL A 18 -9.72 -14.00 0.80
N CYS A 19 -9.99 -12.81 0.28
CA CYS A 19 -9.77 -11.54 0.95
C CYS A 19 -11.10 -11.05 1.53
N THR A 20 -11.10 -10.73 2.82
CA THR A 20 -12.30 -10.24 3.53
C THR A 20 -12.02 -8.87 4.12
N TRP A 21 -12.90 -7.92 3.83
CA TRP A 21 -12.96 -6.63 4.53
C TRP A 21 -14.21 -6.60 5.40
N SER A 22 -14.03 -6.70 6.72
CA SER A 22 -15.13 -6.62 7.68
C SER A 22 -15.50 -5.16 7.95
N ARG A 23 -16.79 -4.85 7.94
CA ARG A 23 -17.36 -3.55 8.34
C ARG A 23 -18.68 -3.76 9.08
N CYS A 24 -19.17 -2.72 9.75
CA CYS A 24 -20.46 -2.75 10.45
C CYS A 24 -21.67 -2.99 9.54
N ASP A 25 -21.58 -2.64 8.26
CA ASP A 25 -22.65 -2.84 7.26
C ASP A 25 -22.57 -4.20 6.54
N GLY A 26 -21.56 -5.02 6.85
CA GLY A 26 -21.39 -6.37 6.34
C GLY A 26 -20.02 -6.58 5.67
N PRO A 27 -19.53 -7.83 5.61
CA PRO A 27 -18.23 -8.11 5.01
C PRO A 27 -18.28 -8.00 3.49
N VAL A 28 -17.22 -7.46 2.90
CA VAL A 28 -16.95 -7.55 1.47
C VAL A 28 -15.93 -8.67 1.23
N LEU A 29 -16.23 -9.53 0.27
CA LEU A 29 -15.40 -10.69 -0.08
C LEU A 29 -14.88 -10.54 -1.50
N TRP A 30 -13.59 -10.83 -1.68
CA TRP A 30 -12.96 -11.01 -2.97
C TRP A 30 -12.31 -12.38 -3.02
N GLY A 31 -12.44 -13.09 -4.14
CA GLY A 31 -11.89 -14.43 -4.32
C GLY A 31 -10.36 -14.46 -4.42
N SER A 32 -9.71 -13.30 -4.58
CA SER A 32 -8.25 -13.19 -4.62
C SER A 32 -7.75 -11.75 -4.43
N MET A 33 -6.45 -11.61 -4.18
CA MET A 33 -5.77 -10.31 -4.16
C MET A 33 -5.81 -9.58 -5.52
N ALA A 34 -5.84 -10.32 -6.63
CA ALA A 34 -5.98 -9.73 -7.95
C ALA A 34 -7.36 -9.06 -8.14
N GLU A 35 -8.41 -9.66 -7.55
CA GLU A 35 -9.74 -9.07 -7.57
C GLU A 35 -9.81 -7.84 -6.66
N VAL A 36 -9.18 -7.87 -5.48
CA VAL A 36 -8.97 -6.67 -4.64
C VAL A 36 -8.31 -5.56 -5.45
N ALA A 37 -7.23 -5.86 -6.18
CA ALA A 37 -6.51 -4.87 -6.95
C ALA A 37 -7.34 -4.28 -8.11
N SER A 38 -8.12 -5.10 -8.81
CA SER A 38 -9.06 -4.64 -9.82
C SER A 38 -10.08 -3.67 -9.23
N GLN A 39 -10.67 -4.02 -8.08
CA GLN A 39 -11.64 -3.15 -7.41
C GLN A 39 -11.00 -1.89 -6.80
N TYR A 40 -9.75 -1.97 -6.33
CA TYR A 40 -9.01 -0.81 -5.84
C TYR A 40 -8.91 0.29 -6.90
N TRP A 41 -8.63 -0.08 -8.15
CA TRP A 41 -8.55 0.87 -9.25
C TRP A 41 -9.92 1.41 -9.67
N ASN A 42 -10.96 0.56 -9.68
CA ASN A 42 -12.35 1.00 -9.91
C ASN A 42 -12.82 2.00 -8.84
N ASP A 43 -12.48 1.75 -7.57
CA ASP A 43 -12.76 2.63 -6.43
C ASP A 43 -11.98 3.95 -6.52
N SER A 44 -10.82 3.97 -7.18
CA SER A 44 -9.97 5.17 -7.32
C SER A 44 -10.60 6.22 -8.23
N ASP A 45 -11.26 5.79 -9.30
CA ASP A 45 -12.08 6.67 -10.14
C ASP A 45 -13.31 7.17 -9.37
N TYR A 46 -13.93 6.31 -8.56
CA TYR A 46 -15.02 6.69 -7.67
C TYR A 46 -14.58 7.73 -6.62
N ARG A 47 -13.37 7.60 -6.04
CA ARG A 47 -12.80 8.56 -5.09
C ARG A 47 -12.69 9.95 -5.69
N ARG A 48 -12.20 10.07 -6.94
CA ARG A 48 -12.12 11.38 -7.62
C ARG A 48 -13.49 12.07 -7.70
N ALA A 49 -14.58 11.31 -7.73
CA ALA A 49 -15.93 11.83 -7.76
C ALA A 49 -16.55 12.09 -6.37
N LYS A 50 -16.20 11.30 -5.34
CA LYS A 50 -16.98 11.22 -4.08
C LYS A 50 -16.21 11.54 -2.80
N GLY A 51 -14.87 11.60 -2.85
CA GLY A 51 -14.04 11.97 -1.70
C GLY A 51 -13.97 10.94 -0.57
N VAL A 52 -14.45 9.71 -0.78
CA VAL A 52 -14.45 8.61 0.21
C VAL A 52 -13.72 7.40 -0.36
N TYR A 53 -12.96 6.69 0.47
CA TYR A 53 -12.30 5.44 0.09
C TYR A 53 -13.30 4.30 -0.06
N GLY A 54 -13.09 3.47 -1.09
CA GLY A 54 -13.87 2.25 -1.27
C GLY A 54 -13.33 1.07 -0.44
N PRO A 55 -14.11 -0.02 -0.31
CA PRO A 55 -13.72 -1.18 0.50
C PRO A 55 -12.35 -1.78 0.14
N ALA A 56 -11.99 -1.82 -1.15
CA ALA A 56 -10.69 -2.38 -1.55
C ALA A 56 -9.52 -1.50 -1.10
N GLN A 57 -9.71 -0.19 -1.09
CA GLN A 57 -8.70 0.76 -0.61
C GLN A 57 -8.53 0.68 0.90
N GLU A 58 -9.64 0.59 1.64
CA GLU A 58 -9.61 0.42 3.09
C GLU A 58 -9.00 -0.93 3.49
N PHE A 59 -9.29 -1.99 2.73
CA PHE A 59 -8.67 -3.29 2.91
C PHE A 59 -7.14 -3.22 2.80
N VAL A 60 -6.61 -2.64 1.72
CA VAL A 60 -5.16 -2.48 1.53
C VAL A 60 -4.57 -1.59 2.63
N ALA A 61 -5.23 -0.49 2.97
CA ALA A 61 -4.78 0.42 4.02
C ALA A 61 -4.72 -0.28 5.40
N SER A 62 -5.67 -1.15 5.70
CA SER A 62 -5.71 -1.93 6.94
C SER A 62 -4.57 -2.96 7.00
N LEU A 63 -4.31 -3.70 5.90
CA LEU A 63 -3.16 -4.61 5.83
C LEU A 63 -1.83 -3.86 6.03
N THR A 64 -1.70 -2.69 5.39
CA THR A 64 -0.52 -1.83 5.50
C THR A 64 -0.31 -1.32 6.93
N ARG A 65 -1.38 -0.85 7.58
CA ARG A 65 -1.35 -0.29 8.93
C ARG A 65 -1.06 -1.34 10.00
N SER A 66 -1.63 -2.54 9.86
CA SER A 66 -1.41 -3.67 10.76
C SER A 66 -0.05 -4.35 10.52
N GLY A 67 0.61 -4.05 9.40
CA GLY A 67 1.83 -4.74 8.99
C GLY A 67 1.58 -6.21 8.70
N SER A 68 0.40 -6.56 8.19
CA SER A 68 0.07 -7.92 7.80
C SER A 68 1.08 -8.45 6.78
N PRO A 69 1.53 -9.71 6.88
CA PRO A 69 2.37 -10.32 5.84
C PRO A 69 1.76 -10.20 4.43
N ALA A 70 0.42 -10.20 4.32
CA ALA A 70 -0.28 -10.06 3.06
C ALA A 70 -0.21 -8.65 2.44
N ALA A 71 0.23 -7.62 3.19
CA ALA A 71 0.29 -6.25 2.69
C ALA A 71 1.18 -6.12 1.44
N ILE A 72 2.32 -6.81 1.44
CA ILE A 72 3.26 -6.73 0.32
C ILE A 72 2.74 -7.48 -0.92
N ASP A 73 1.94 -8.53 -0.73
CA ASP A 73 1.25 -9.23 -1.82
C ASP A 73 0.10 -8.39 -2.38
N ALA A 74 -0.60 -7.65 -1.53
CA ALA A 74 -1.60 -6.67 -1.96
C ALA A 74 -0.97 -5.57 -2.82
N ILE A 75 0.15 -4.99 -2.36
CA ILE A 75 0.89 -3.97 -3.13
C ILE A 75 1.38 -4.54 -4.47
N GLN A 76 1.89 -5.77 -4.49
CA GLN A 76 2.28 -6.45 -5.72
C GLN A 76 1.10 -6.57 -6.69
N ALA A 77 -0.07 -7.00 -6.21
CA ALA A 77 -1.27 -7.09 -7.03
C ALA A 77 -1.71 -5.71 -7.59
N LEU A 78 -1.55 -4.63 -6.82
CA LEU A 78 -1.79 -3.27 -7.32
C LEU A 78 -0.82 -2.88 -8.45
N VAL A 79 0.47 -3.19 -8.31
CA VAL A 79 1.49 -2.94 -9.35
C VAL A 79 1.18 -3.71 -10.64
N ASP A 80 0.75 -4.96 -10.51
CA ASP A 80 0.40 -5.83 -11.63
C ASP A 80 -0.88 -5.36 -12.34
N ALA A 81 -1.86 -4.85 -11.58
CA ALA A 81 -3.13 -4.35 -12.11
C ALA A 81 -3.06 -2.91 -12.65
N ALA A 82 -2.03 -2.13 -12.27
CA ALA A 82 -1.87 -0.76 -12.75
C ALA A 82 -1.74 -0.74 -14.29
N ILE A 83 -2.39 0.22 -14.94
CA ILE A 83 -2.36 0.42 -16.39
C ILE A 83 -1.36 1.52 -16.74
N THR A 84 -1.23 2.54 -15.89
CA THR A 84 -0.47 3.75 -16.15
C THR A 84 0.70 3.96 -15.19
N ASP A 85 1.70 4.73 -15.63
CA ASP A 85 2.82 5.13 -14.76
C ASP A 85 2.36 5.94 -13.55
N ALA A 86 1.31 6.76 -13.71
CA ALA A 86 0.72 7.55 -12.63
C ALA A 86 0.12 6.66 -11.53
N GLU A 87 -0.42 5.50 -11.88
CA GLU A 87 -0.91 4.51 -10.91
C GLU A 87 0.25 3.82 -10.18
N LEU A 88 1.35 3.50 -10.88
CA LEU A 88 2.56 2.99 -10.24
C LEU A 88 3.16 4.00 -9.26
N GLU A 89 3.23 5.28 -9.65
CA GLU A 89 3.64 6.37 -8.78
C GLU A 89 2.73 6.48 -7.54
N PHE A 90 1.43 6.31 -7.74
CA PHE A 90 0.45 6.32 -6.65
C PHE A 90 0.64 5.14 -5.69
N VAL A 91 0.93 3.94 -6.19
CA VAL A 91 1.25 2.78 -5.33
C VAL A 91 2.49 3.07 -4.48
N GLY A 92 3.53 3.64 -5.10
CA GLY A 92 4.78 4.01 -4.46
C GLY A 92 4.59 5.04 -3.34
N ALA A 93 4.01 6.20 -3.68
CA ALA A 93 3.78 7.32 -2.76
C ALA A 93 2.54 7.14 -1.85
N GLY A 94 1.92 5.97 -1.88
CA GLY A 94 0.75 5.63 -1.07
C GLY A 94 1.02 4.36 -0.26
N PRO A 95 0.36 3.23 -0.58
CA PRO A 95 0.40 2.05 0.27
C PRO A 95 1.81 1.48 0.51
N LEU A 96 2.74 1.61 -0.43
CA LEU A 96 4.11 1.10 -0.25
C LEU A 96 4.94 2.00 0.70
N GLU A 97 4.87 3.32 0.54
CA GLU A 97 5.49 4.28 1.47
C GLU A 97 4.87 4.19 2.87
N ASP A 98 3.55 4.08 2.95
CA ASP A 98 2.82 3.92 4.21
C ASP A 98 3.29 2.66 4.94
N LEU A 99 3.42 1.53 4.22
CA LEU A 99 3.85 0.25 4.79
C LEU A 99 5.19 0.39 5.50
N VAL A 100 6.20 0.95 4.84
CA VAL A 100 7.54 1.07 5.43
C VAL A 100 7.64 2.18 6.49
N SER A 101 6.74 3.17 6.46
CA SER A 101 6.75 4.30 7.38
C SER A 101 6.17 3.99 8.76
N HIS A 102 5.42 2.89 8.89
CA HIS A 102 4.94 2.39 10.17
C HIS A 102 6.08 1.79 11.03
N SER A 103 5.96 1.97 12.34
CA SER A 103 6.99 1.56 13.30
C SER A 103 7.28 0.06 13.20
N GLY A 104 8.54 -0.30 12.99
CA GLY A 104 9.00 -1.70 12.87
C GLY A 104 8.73 -2.36 11.51
N HIS A 105 7.89 -1.78 10.66
CA HIS A 105 7.53 -2.40 9.37
C HIS A 105 8.68 -2.32 8.36
N ALA A 106 9.41 -1.19 8.30
CA ALA A 106 10.56 -1.03 7.41
C ALA A 106 11.53 -2.22 7.48
N SER A 107 11.97 -2.58 8.70
CA SER A 107 12.89 -3.70 8.91
C SER A 107 12.26 -5.06 8.58
N LYS A 108 10.95 -5.20 8.79
CA LYS A 108 10.21 -6.44 8.50
C LYS A 108 10.08 -6.70 7.00
N PHE A 109 9.86 -5.66 6.20
CA PHE A 109 9.47 -5.81 4.79
C PHE A 109 10.57 -5.45 3.78
N VAL A 110 11.67 -4.82 4.20
CA VAL A 110 12.71 -4.33 3.27
C VAL A 110 13.26 -5.43 2.35
N ASP A 111 13.54 -6.63 2.86
CA ASP A 111 14.09 -7.73 2.05
C ASP A 111 13.12 -8.15 0.93
N ASP A 112 11.83 -8.16 1.25
CA ASP A 112 10.76 -8.49 0.32
C ASP A 112 10.52 -7.40 -0.74
N VAL A 113 10.62 -6.13 -0.33
CA VAL A 113 10.54 -4.98 -1.24
C VAL A 113 11.70 -5.02 -2.23
N GLU A 114 12.93 -5.22 -1.74
CA GLU A 114 14.09 -5.31 -2.63
C GLU A 114 14.03 -6.50 -3.58
N ARG A 115 13.59 -7.67 -3.08
CA ARG A 115 13.43 -8.87 -3.90
C ARG A 115 12.48 -8.60 -5.07
N ARG A 116 11.30 -8.03 -4.80
CA ARG A 116 10.31 -7.68 -5.84
C ARG A 116 10.86 -6.60 -6.79
N ALA A 117 11.51 -5.56 -6.28
CA ALA A 117 12.12 -4.51 -7.11
C ALA A 117 13.27 -5.01 -7.99
N ARG A 118 14.02 -6.05 -7.59
CA ARG A 118 15.01 -6.70 -8.45
C ARG A 118 14.35 -7.51 -9.57
N GLN A 119 13.28 -8.23 -9.24
CA GLN A 119 12.60 -9.16 -10.15
C GLN A 119 11.66 -8.47 -11.14
N GLN A 120 11.08 -7.33 -10.76
CA GLN A 120 10.01 -6.71 -11.52
C GLN A 120 10.27 -5.22 -11.79
N PRO A 121 10.48 -4.82 -13.05
CA PRO A 121 10.72 -3.42 -13.41
C PRO A 121 9.60 -2.47 -12.96
N ARG A 122 8.33 -2.88 -13.06
CA ARG A 122 7.17 -2.07 -12.63
C ARG A 122 7.14 -1.85 -11.12
N PHE A 123 7.47 -2.89 -10.33
CA PHE A 123 7.58 -2.75 -8.88
C PHE A 123 8.73 -1.82 -8.50
N ARG A 124 9.87 -1.90 -9.20
CA ARG A 124 10.99 -0.97 -9.02
C ARG A 124 10.57 0.48 -9.28
N GLN A 125 9.76 0.71 -10.31
CA GLN A 125 9.24 2.04 -10.61
C GLN A 125 8.36 2.57 -9.47
N ALA A 126 7.49 1.74 -8.88
CA ALA A 126 6.73 2.12 -7.69
C ALA A 126 7.66 2.47 -6.50
N VAL A 127 8.72 1.68 -6.27
CA VAL A 127 9.72 2.00 -5.22
C VAL A 127 10.41 3.35 -5.48
N ALA A 128 10.72 3.66 -6.74
CA ALA A 128 11.34 4.92 -7.11
C ALA A 128 10.47 6.16 -6.82
N SER A 129 9.16 5.97 -6.63
CA SER A 129 8.21 7.04 -6.31
C SER A 129 8.03 7.28 -4.81
N MET A 130 8.70 6.51 -3.93
CA MET A 130 8.59 6.64 -2.48
C MET A 130 9.37 7.84 -1.93
N TRP A 131 8.84 8.42 -0.83
CA TRP A 131 9.37 9.56 -0.09
C TRP A 131 9.65 9.16 1.35
N LEU A 132 10.88 8.75 1.63
CA LEU A 132 11.22 8.13 2.91
C LEU A 132 11.48 9.17 3.98
N GLY A 133 10.55 9.25 4.95
CA GLY A 133 10.66 10.13 6.11
C GLY A 133 11.64 9.65 7.18
N ALA A 134 11.81 10.49 8.20
CA ALA A 134 12.67 10.22 9.36
C ALA A 134 12.30 8.93 10.12
N LYS A 135 11.03 8.49 10.03
CA LYS A 135 10.49 7.28 10.68
C LYS A 135 11.06 5.98 10.10
N VAL A 136 11.51 5.99 8.85
CA VAL A 136 12.16 4.83 8.22
C VAL A 136 13.62 4.77 8.70
N PRO A 137 14.13 3.65 9.22
CA PRO A 137 15.53 3.57 9.65
C PRO A 137 16.51 3.91 8.52
N GLU A 138 17.61 4.60 8.84
CA GLU A 138 18.59 5.08 7.85
C GLU A 138 19.14 3.96 6.95
N HIS A 139 19.45 2.80 7.55
CA HIS A 139 19.93 1.65 6.77
C HIS A 139 18.88 1.13 5.78
N VAL A 140 17.58 1.20 6.10
CA VAL A 140 16.50 0.85 5.17
C VAL A 140 16.35 1.93 4.08
N ARG A 141 16.48 3.22 4.43
CA ARG A 141 16.47 4.30 3.44
C ARG A 141 17.58 4.13 2.41
N ALA A 142 18.81 3.86 2.85
CA ALA A 142 19.94 3.64 1.95
C ALA A 142 19.71 2.45 1.01
N ARG A 143 19.11 1.38 1.51
CA ARG A 143 18.73 0.19 0.73
C ARG A 143 17.70 0.51 -0.35
N LEU A 144 16.61 1.18 0.01
CA LEU A 144 15.56 1.56 -0.92
C LEU A 144 15.98 2.66 -1.91
N ALA A 145 16.91 3.53 -1.52
CA ALA A 145 17.50 4.54 -2.40
C ALA A 145 18.26 3.90 -3.59
N ALA A 146 18.83 2.70 -3.42
CA ALA A 146 19.43 1.95 -4.53
C ALA A 146 18.41 1.55 -5.61
N PHE A 147 17.11 1.64 -5.31
CA PHE A 147 16.00 1.43 -6.24
C PHE A 147 15.29 2.72 -6.64
N GLY A 148 15.82 3.88 -6.27
CA GLY A 148 15.33 5.20 -6.69
C GLY A 148 14.46 5.93 -5.66
N ALA A 149 14.17 5.33 -4.49
CA ALA A 149 13.42 6.03 -3.44
C ALA A 149 14.16 7.29 -2.96
N ALA A 150 13.43 8.37 -2.71
CA ALA A 150 14.01 9.65 -2.31
C ALA A 150 13.82 9.91 -0.81
N PRO A 151 14.73 10.66 -0.16
CA PRO A 151 14.47 11.16 1.19
C PRO A 151 13.36 12.21 1.18
N LEU A 152 12.53 12.21 2.22
CA LEU A 152 11.57 13.28 2.48
C LEU A 152 12.35 14.53 2.94
N GLY A 153 12.72 15.40 2.00
CA GLY A 153 13.42 16.65 2.26
C GLY A 153 12.47 17.85 2.43
N PRO A 154 12.96 18.99 2.97
CA PRO A 154 12.16 20.21 3.08
C PRO A 154 11.80 20.85 1.73
N GLU A 155 12.53 20.54 0.65
CA GLU A 155 12.34 21.14 -0.69
C GLU A 155 11.83 20.17 -1.75
N SER A 156 11.65 18.88 -1.44
CA SER A 156 11.57 17.89 -2.49
C SER A 156 10.16 17.69 -3.08
N LYS A 157 9.07 18.22 -2.52
CA LYS A 157 7.72 18.07 -3.15
C LYS A 157 7.76 18.59 -4.60
N PRO A 158 7.56 17.77 -5.64
CA PRO A 158 7.44 18.27 -6.99
C PRO A 158 6.23 19.21 -7.02
N LYS A 159 6.43 20.43 -7.51
CA LYS A 159 5.33 21.35 -7.78
C LYS A 159 4.40 20.63 -8.75
N ARG A 160 3.18 20.30 -8.32
CA ARG A 160 2.10 19.86 -9.22
C ARG A 160 2.05 20.84 -10.38
N ARG A 161 2.48 20.41 -11.57
CA ARG A 161 2.27 21.21 -12.79
C ARG A 161 0.76 21.28 -12.99
N LYS A 162 0.25 22.52 -12.94
CA LYS A 162 -1.13 22.85 -13.30
C LYS A 162 -1.36 22.58 -14.78
#